data_AF-A0A957YU89-F1
#
_entry.id   AF-A0A957YU89-F1
#
_cell.length_a   1.000
_cell.length_b   1.000
_cell.length_c   1.000
_cell.angle_alpha   90.00
_cell.angle_beta   90.00
_cell.angle_gamma   90.00
#
_symmetry.space_group_name_H-M   'P 1'
#
loop_
_entity.id
_entity.type
_entity.pdbx_description
1 polymer ?
#
loop_
_entity_poly.entity_id
_entity_poly.type
_entity_poly.pdbx_seq_one_letter_code
_entity_poly.pdbx_strand_id
1 'polypeptide(L)'
;LRGEAVMDGQMLMERMAEASLSMRAVRTAERLSNKHWTLVYLRRHRDWQGEGIVVEKSGNRSLVVLPALDLETDIYGRGELALDQSLRLRVSDINLPLLESRFQVI
;
A
#
# COMPACT_ATOMS: atom_id res chain seq x y z
N LEU A 1 -8.98 -5.36 39.63
CA LEU A 1 -9.53 -6.55 38.93
C LEU A 1 -10.80 -6.99 39.66
N ARG A 2 -11.87 -7.39 38.95
CA ARG A 2 -13.20 -7.66 39.55
C ARG A 2 -13.36 -9.03 40.23
N GLY A 3 -12.35 -9.90 40.19
CA GLY A 3 -12.41 -11.24 40.80
C GLY A 3 -13.24 -12.27 40.01
N GLU A 4 -13.61 -11.94 38.78
CA GLU A 4 -14.39 -12.83 37.89
C GLU A 4 -13.52 -13.97 37.34
N ALA A 5 -14.16 -15.10 37.03
CA ALA A 5 -13.49 -16.25 36.44
C ALA A 5 -12.89 -15.88 35.08
N VAL A 6 -11.61 -16.19 34.90
CA VAL A 6 -10.91 -15.97 33.63
C VAL A 6 -11.35 -17.03 32.63
N MET A 7 -11.45 -16.63 31.36
CA MET A 7 -11.73 -17.52 30.25
C MET A 7 -10.71 -18.66 30.18
N ASP A 8 -11.18 -19.89 30.02
CA ASP A 8 -10.30 -21.04 29.79
C ASP A 8 -9.67 -20.99 28.39
N GLY A 9 -8.62 -21.80 28.18
CA GLY A 9 -7.85 -21.79 26.93
C GLY A 9 -8.67 -22.21 25.70
N GLN A 10 -9.66 -23.09 25.86
CA GLN A 10 -10.50 -23.54 24.74
C GLN A 10 -11.44 -22.43 24.31
N MET A 11 -12.13 -21.79 25.26
CA MET A 11 -13.03 -20.68 24.98
C MET A 11 -12.28 -19.47 24.40
N LEU A 12 -11.02 -19.26 24.80
CA LEU A 12 -10.16 -18.25 24.19
C LEU A 12 -9.83 -18.59 22.72
N MET A 13 -9.43 -19.83 22.45
CA MET A 13 -9.12 -20.27 21.08
C MET A 13 -10.33 -20.17 20.15
N GLU A 14 -11.51 -20.58 20.61
CA GLU A 14 -12.75 -20.49 19.83
C GLU A 14 -13.07 -19.04 19.45
N ARG A 15 -12.97 -18.10 20.41
CA ARG A 15 -13.21 -16.67 20.15
C ARG A 15 -12.15 -16.06 19.24
N MET A 16 -10.89 -16.46 19.38
CA MET A 16 -9.82 -16.01 18.49
C MET A 16 -10.06 -16.48 17.06
N ALA A 17 -10.49 -17.74 16.89
CA ALA A 17 -10.83 -18.29 15.58
C ALA A 17 -11.99 -17.51 14.95
N GLU A 18 -13.07 -17.30 15.70
CA GLU A 18 -14.24 -16.52 15.25
C GLU A 18 -13.86 -15.09 14.82
N ALA A 19 -13.11 -14.37 15.66
CA ALA A 19 -12.64 -13.02 15.33
C ALA A 19 -11.75 -13.00 14.07
N SER A 20 -10.90 -14.02 13.91
CA SER A 20 -9.96 -14.12 12.79
C SER A 20 -10.65 -14.29 11.43
N LEU A 21 -11.87 -14.85 11.40
CA LEU A 21 -12.64 -15.05 10.16
C LEU A 21 -12.89 -13.73 9.41
N SER A 22 -13.17 -12.65 10.15
CA SER A 22 -13.51 -11.35 9.55
C SER A 22 -12.30 -10.41 9.42
N MET A 23 -11.21 -10.68 10.14
CA MET A 23 -10.03 -9.81 10.20
C MET A 23 -9.41 -9.51 8.83
N ARG A 24 -9.38 -10.49 7.92
CA ARG A 24 -8.84 -10.29 6.56
C ARG A 24 -9.68 -9.30 5.76
N ALA A 25 -11.01 -9.40 5.85
CA ALA A 25 -11.92 -8.52 5.14
C ALA A 25 -11.79 -7.07 5.64
N VAL A 26 -11.73 -6.89 6.96
CA VAL A 26 -11.55 -5.57 7.60
C VAL A 26 -10.25 -4.90 7.13
N ARG A 27 -9.11 -5.60 7.22
CA ARG A 27 -7.82 -5.05 6.76
C ARG A 27 -7.80 -4.73 5.27
N THR A 28 -8.47 -5.55 4.46
CA THR A 28 -8.58 -5.31 3.02
C THR A 28 -9.40 -4.06 2.74
N ALA A 29 -10.55 -3.89 3.41
CA ALA A 29 -11.40 -2.72 3.28
C ALA A 29 -10.67 -1.43 3.71
N GLU A 30 -9.91 -1.48 4.80
CA GLU A 30 -9.08 -0.37 5.28
C GLU A 30 -8.03 0.02 4.23
N ARG A 31 -7.23 -0.94 3.75
CA ARG A 31 -6.19 -0.68 2.75
C ARG A 31 -6.76 -0.09 1.45
N LEU A 32 -7.90 -0.61 0.98
CA LEU A 32 -8.57 -0.10 -0.23
C LEU A 32 -9.13 1.31 -0.01
N SER A 33 -9.68 1.59 1.17
CA SER A 33 -10.19 2.92 1.53
C SER A 33 -9.06 3.96 1.63
N ASN A 34 -7.95 3.60 2.26
CA ASN A 34 -6.76 4.46 2.33
C ASN A 34 -6.23 4.75 0.91
N LYS A 35 -6.07 3.71 0.09
CA LYS A 35 -5.66 3.87 -1.32
C LYS A 35 -6.62 4.80 -2.08
N HIS A 36 -7.93 4.62 -1.93
CA HIS A 36 -8.93 5.47 -2.57
C HIS A 36 -8.70 6.95 -2.25
N TRP A 37 -8.57 7.30 -0.96
CA TRP A 37 -8.40 8.70 -0.55
C TRP A 37 -7.05 9.27 -0.97
N THR A 38 -5.97 8.47 -0.95
CA THR A 38 -4.67 8.88 -1.52
C THR A 38 -4.80 9.21 -3.02
N LEU A 39 -5.54 8.41 -3.79
CA LEU A 39 -5.76 8.68 -5.21
C LEU A 39 -6.66 9.90 -5.45
N VAL A 40 -7.66 10.14 -4.59
CA VAL A 40 -8.45 11.38 -4.61
C VAL A 40 -7.56 12.60 -4.36
N TYR A 41 -6.63 12.51 -3.39
CA TYR A 41 -5.65 13.55 -3.13
C TYR A 41 -4.78 13.82 -4.36
N LEU A 42 -4.18 12.79 -4.97
CA LEU A 42 -3.35 12.94 -6.17
C LEU A 42 -4.13 13.49 -7.37
N ARG A 43 -5.43 13.16 -7.49
CA ARG A 43 -6.28 13.69 -8.56
C ARG A 43 -6.48 15.19 -8.45
N ARG A 44 -6.45 15.75 -7.24
CA ARG A 44 -6.50 17.20 -6.97
C ARG A 44 -5.15 17.89 -7.10
N HIS A 45 -4.04 17.14 -7.04
CA HIS A 45 -2.66 17.62 -7.12
C HIS A 45 -1.92 16.93 -8.27
N ARG A 46 -2.34 17.21 -9.52
CA ARG A 46 -1.78 16.56 -10.71
C ARG A 46 -0.33 16.97 -11.00
N ASP A 47 0.14 18.02 -10.35
CA ASP A 47 1.51 18.52 -10.34
C ASP A 47 2.39 17.85 -9.26
N TRP A 48 1.83 16.93 -8.47
CA TRP A 48 2.57 16.25 -7.41
C TRP A 48 3.84 15.59 -7.94
N GLN A 49 4.93 15.85 -7.22
CA GLN A 49 6.22 15.20 -7.40
C GLN A 49 6.78 14.79 -6.05
N GLY A 50 7.41 13.63 -5.99
CA GLY A 50 7.94 13.10 -4.74
C GLY A 50 9.07 12.10 -4.95
N GLU A 51 9.60 11.63 -3.83
CA GLU A 51 10.58 10.55 -3.82
C GLU A 51 9.89 9.20 -4.04
N GLY A 52 10.55 8.34 -4.81
CA GLY A 52 10.30 6.90 -4.82
C GLY A 52 11.61 6.14 -4.60
N ILE A 53 11.56 5.00 -3.91
CA ILE A 53 12.73 4.16 -3.59
C ILE A 53 12.55 2.80 -4.24
N VAL A 54 13.54 2.35 -5.00
CA VAL A 54 13.52 1.03 -5.66
C VAL A 54 13.71 -0.05 -4.60
N VAL A 55 12.70 -0.91 -4.42
CA VAL A 55 12.72 -1.99 -3.41
C VAL A 55 12.81 -3.38 -4.00
N GLU A 56 12.44 -3.55 -5.27
CA GLU A 56 12.51 -4.83 -5.98
C GLU A 56 12.91 -4.63 -7.44
N LYS A 57 13.66 -5.58 -8.00
CA LYS A 57 13.97 -5.68 -9.42
C LYS A 57 13.54 -7.04 -9.96
N SER A 58 12.84 -7.05 -11.08
CA SER A 58 12.46 -8.26 -11.81
C SER A 58 12.53 -8.02 -13.32
N GLY A 59 13.65 -8.42 -13.93
CA GLY A 59 13.90 -8.17 -15.36
C GLY A 59 13.89 -6.66 -15.68
N ASN A 60 12.96 -6.22 -16.52
CA ASN A 60 12.79 -4.81 -16.89
C ASN A 60 11.85 -4.02 -15.97
N ARG A 61 11.28 -4.66 -14.95
CA ARG A 61 10.37 -4.07 -13.95
C ARG A 61 11.17 -3.73 -12.69
N SER A 62 10.97 -2.52 -12.19
CA SER A 62 11.42 -2.10 -10.86
C SER A 62 10.21 -1.70 -10.02
N LEU A 63 10.04 -2.33 -8.85
CA LEU A 63 9.02 -1.92 -7.88
C LEU A 63 9.56 -0.76 -7.07
N VAL A 64 8.80 0.33 -7.03
CA VAL A 64 9.19 1.56 -6.35
C VAL A 64 8.16 1.91 -5.31
N VAL A 65 8.58 2.05 -4.05
CA VAL A 65 7.76 2.57 -2.96
C VAL A 65 7.81 4.10 -2.99
N LEU A 66 6.67 4.77 -2.80
CA LEU A 66 6.56 6.21 -2.63
C LEU A 66 6.25 6.51 -1.15
N PRO A 67 7.26 6.75 -0.29
CA PRO A 67 7.06 6.79 1.16
C PRO A 67 6.04 7.82 1.63
N ALA A 68 6.01 9.00 0.99
CA ALA A 68 5.08 10.08 1.33
C ALA A 68 3.60 9.76 1.07
N LEU A 69 3.32 8.70 0.29
CA LEU A 69 1.96 8.31 -0.11
C LEU A 69 1.55 6.93 0.42
N ASP A 70 2.50 6.17 0.98
CA ASP A 70 2.32 4.74 1.31
C ASP A 70 1.79 3.95 0.09
N LEU A 71 2.39 4.19 -1.08
CA LEU A 71 2.03 3.55 -2.34
C LEU A 71 3.23 2.85 -2.97
N GLU A 72 2.94 1.89 -3.84
CA GLU A 72 3.89 1.21 -4.70
C GLU A 72 3.53 1.44 -6.17
N THR A 73 4.53 1.51 -7.02
CA THR A 73 4.37 1.59 -8.48
C THR A 73 5.45 0.80 -9.20
N ASP A 74 5.09 0.19 -10.32
CA ASP A 74 6.05 -0.39 -11.24
C ASP A 74 6.62 0.67 -12.18
N ILE A 75 7.94 0.67 -12.35
CA ILE A 75 8.67 1.43 -13.37
C ILE A 75 9.28 0.44 -14.36
N TYR A 76 8.99 0.64 -15.65
CA TYR A 76 9.47 -0.21 -16.73
C TYR A 76 10.46 0.52 -17.62
N GLY A 77 11.42 -0.22 -18.18
CA GLY A 77 12.17 0.22 -19.37
C GLY A 77 13.14 1.38 -19.17
N ARG A 78 13.40 1.82 -17.94
CA ARG A 78 14.64 2.56 -17.64
C ARG A 78 15.81 1.57 -17.60
N GLY A 79 17.00 2.04 -17.94
CA GLY A 79 18.25 1.31 -17.74
C GLY A 79 18.40 0.82 -16.29
N GLU A 80 19.46 0.08 -15.96
CA GLU A 80 19.57 -0.55 -14.65
C GLU A 80 19.42 0.45 -13.48
N LEU A 81 18.23 0.45 -12.88
CA LEU A 81 17.98 1.06 -11.59
C LEU A 81 18.60 0.14 -10.52
N ALA A 82 19.27 0.72 -9.53
CA ALA A 82 19.81 -0.03 -8.41
C ALA A 82 18.74 -0.20 -7.32
N LEU A 83 18.85 -1.26 -6.51
CA LEU A 83 18.09 -1.35 -5.26
C LEU A 83 18.50 -0.18 -4.35
N ASP A 84 17.58 0.28 -3.50
CA ASP A 84 17.72 1.43 -2.61
C ASP A 84 17.98 2.78 -3.31
N GLN A 85 17.90 2.81 -4.65
CA GLN A 85 18.03 4.04 -5.41
C GLN A 85 16.80 4.93 -5.20
N SER A 86 17.00 6.16 -4.73
CA SER A 86 15.97 7.19 -4.74
C SER A 86 15.78 7.78 -6.14
N LEU A 87 14.52 7.98 -6.51
CA LEU A 87 14.04 8.52 -7.78
C LEU A 87 13.11 9.69 -7.51
N ARG A 88 13.10 10.67 -8.41
CA ARG A 88 12.06 11.69 -8.44
C ARG A 88 10.93 11.24 -9.34
N LEU A 89 9.72 11.09 -8.80
CA LEU A 89 8.54 10.65 -9.52
C LEU A 89 7.53 11.78 -9.63
N ARG A 90 6.78 11.80 -10.74
CA ARG A 90 5.54 12.58 -10.90
C ARG A 90 4.36 11.65 -11.14
N VAL A 91 3.17 12.07 -10.72
CA VAL A 91 1.93 11.37 -11.10
C VAL A 91 1.64 11.60 -12.59
N SER A 92 1.34 10.54 -13.33
CA SER A 92 1.01 10.63 -14.76
C SER A 92 -0.46 10.34 -15.03
N ASP A 93 -1.01 9.29 -14.43
CA ASP A 93 -2.40 8.90 -14.61
C ASP A 93 -3.02 8.31 -13.34
N ILE A 94 -4.34 8.45 -13.19
CA ILE A 94 -5.10 7.95 -12.05
C ILE A 94 -6.44 7.40 -12.54
N ASN A 95 -6.65 6.11 -12.34
CA ASN A 95 -7.93 5.44 -12.55
C ASN A 95 -8.54 5.09 -11.20
N LEU A 96 -9.36 6.01 -10.68
CA LEU A 96 -9.94 5.89 -9.34
C LEU A 96 -10.89 4.68 -9.19
N PRO A 97 -11.78 4.34 -10.16
CA PRO A 97 -12.64 3.16 -10.06
C PRO A 97 -11.88 1.84 -9.90
N LEU A 98 -10.72 1.70 -10.57
CA LEU A 98 -9.87 0.51 -10.45
C LEU A 98 -8.83 0.63 -9.33
N LEU A 99 -8.76 1.77 -8.65
CA LEU A 99 -7.73 2.12 -7.68
C LEU A 99 -6.31 1.96 -8.25
N GLU A 100 -6.11 2.40 -9.49
CA GLU A 100 -4.81 2.38 -10.16
C GLU A 100 -4.24 3.79 -10.30
N SER A 101 -2.92 3.89 -10.20
CA SER A 101 -2.15 5.11 -10.46
C SER A 101 -0.90 4.75 -11.22
N ARG A 102 -0.49 5.63 -12.13
CA ARG A 102 0.78 5.52 -12.84
C ARG A 102 1.67 6.69 -12.46
N PHE A 103 2.95 6.39 -12.33
CA PHE A 103 3.99 7.37 -12.07
C PHE A 103 5.05 7.30 -13.16
N GLN A 104 5.73 8.42 -13.38
CA GLN A 104 6.85 8.51 -14.28
C GLN A 104 8.02 9.14 -13.55
N VAL A 105 9.21 8.62 -13.82
CA VAL A 105 10.43 9.22 -13.29
C VAL A 105 10.75 10.48 -14.09
N ILE A 106 11.06 11.56 -13.38
CA ILE A 106 11.45 12.86 -13.93
C ILE A 106 12.93 12.82 -14.36
#